data_AF-A0AAJ2VAQ7-F1
#
_entry.id   AF-A0AAJ2VAQ7-F1
#
_cell.length_a   1.000
_cell.length_b   1.000
_cell.length_c   1.000
_cell.angle_alpha   90.00
_cell.angle_beta   90.00
_cell.angle_gamma   90.00
#
_symmetry.space_group_name_H-M   'P 1'
#
loop_
_entity.id
_entity.type
_entity.pdbx_description
1 polymer ?
#
loop_
_entity_poly.entity_id
_entity_poly.type
_entity_poly.pdbx_seq_one_letter_code
_entity_poly.pdbx_strand_id
1 'polypeptide(L)'
;MQRRTLIQHSLASALLLGTALAAMPAAAQGNWPTGKPITYLVPFPPGGNTDTLARVIAQPLSKALGTPVVIENKGGAGGSVGSAIAARAPADGYTILGGTISSHAINVSLYAKLDYDPVKSFTPVAMLGSGPLVLVVPASSPYKTLADVLAASKAKAAAGGLTSASPGSGTSNHMALELLGYQTGVKFTHVPYKGSGPAVQDVIGGQVDMMFDTALVVGPHVQAGKLRPIAVTSSRRLESLPDVPTIAEAGEKGFDMGSWQAVFAPAGTPKPIVDRLHAEIMKIVATPEVQARLKNFGMLPSQMTPAELGEYQKAEVVKWGKVIKAAGIKVE
;
A
#
# COMPACT_ATOMS: atom_id res chain seq x y z
N MET A 1 -31.68 87.47 -2.66
CA MET A 1 -32.69 86.38 -2.63
C MET A 1 -32.61 85.63 -3.96
N GLN A 2 -31.55 84.93 -4.34
CA GLN A 2 -30.82 83.84 -3.67
C GLN A 2 -31.70 82.68 -3.21
N ARG A 3 -31.39 81.52 -3.80
CA ARG A 3 -31.63 80.15 -3.32
C ARG A 3 -33.09 79.69 -3.36
N ARG A 4 -33.53 79.08 -4.48
CA ARG A 4 -34.45 77.92 -4.47
C ARG A 4 -34.80 77.30 -5.83
N THR A 5 -34.24 77.77 -6.95
CA THR A 5 -34.60 77.29 -8.30
C THR A 5 -33.62 76.29 -8.95
N LEU A 6 -32.87 75.51 -8.17
CA LEU A 6 -31.87 74.56 -8.72
C LEU A 6 -31.82 73.23 -7.95
N ILE A 7 -32.95 72.57 -7.69
CA ILE A 7 -32.95 71.23 -7.05
C ILE A 7 -33.70 70.14 -7.86
N GLN A 8 -34.44 70.47 -8.93
CA GLN A 8 -35.32 69.47 -9.58
C GLN A 8 -34.87 68.90 -10.93
N HIS A 9 -33.67 69.20 -11.44
CA HIS A 9 -33.22 68.70 -12.76
C HIS A 9 -31.81 68.11 -12.76
N SER A 10 -31.43 67.39 -11.69
CA SER A 10 -30.09 66.81 -11.57
C SER A 10 -30.10 65.37 -11.05
N LEU A 11 -30.99 64.53 -11.57
CA LEU A 11 -31.09 63.10 -11.21
C LEU A 11 -30.85 62.15 -12.39
N ALA A 12 -30.33 62.65 -13.53
CA ALA A 12 -30.20 61.85 -14.75
C ALA A 12 -28.76 61.65 -15.28
N SER A 13 -27.71 62.18 -14.63
CA SER A 13 -26.35 62.06 -15.18
C SER A 13 -25.28 62.26 -14.11
N ALA A 14 -24.98 61.23 -13.30
CA ALA A 14 -23.78 61.23 -12.46
C ALA A 14 -23.26 59.81 -12.21
N LEU A 15 -22.20 59.49 -12.95
CA LEU A 15 -21.10 58.58 -12.60
C LEU A 15 -21.37 57.07 -12.60
N LEU A 16 -21.40 56.57 -13.84
CA LEU A 16 -20.95 55.28 -14.34
C LEU A 16 -19.43 55.00 -14.12
N LEU A 17 -18.88 55.28 -12.94
CA LEU A 17 -17.46 54.97 -12.64
C LEU A 17 -17.29 54.43 -11.24
N GLY A 18 -16.97 53.13 -11.14
CA GLY A 18 -16.37 52.58 -9.92
C GLY A 18 -16.89 51.23 -9.49
N THR A 19 -16.53 50.18 -10.22
CA THR A 19 -15.69 49.08 -9.73
C THR A 19 -15.77 47.95 -10.76
N ALA A 20 -14.91 48.07 -11.78
CA ALA A 20 -14.39 46.87 -12.41
C ALA A 20 -13.75 46.07 -11.28
N LEU A 21 -14.48 45.08 -10.73
CA LEU A 21 -13.85 43.90 -10.18
C LEU A 21 -13.04 43.36 -11.36
N ALA A 22 -11.78 43.75 -11.41
CA ALA A 22 -10.79 43.06 -12.18
C ALA A 22 -10.97 41.59 -11.81
N ALA A 23 -11.50 40.81 -12.75
CA ALA A 23 -11.25 39.40 -12.80
C ALA A 23 -9.74 39.29 -12.70
N MET A 24 -9.23 39.05 -11.49
CA MET A 24 -7.84 38.67 -11.33
C MET A 24 -7.68 37.51 -12.30
N PRO A 25 -6.74 37.58 -13.26
CA PRO A 25 -6.47 36.45 -14.11
C PRO A 25 -6.28 35.29 -13.15
N ALA A 26 -6.99 34.18 -13.38
CA ALA A 26 -6.68 32.93 -12.71
C ALA A 26 -5.16 32.77 -12.82
N ALA A 27 -4.45 33.04 -11.72
CA ALA A 27 -3.01 32.98 -11.70
C ALA A 27 -2.69 31.57 -12.17
N ALA A 28 -1.92 31.51 -13.27
CA ALA A 28 -1.59 30.31 -14.00
C ALA A 28 -1.55 29.09 -13.07
N GLN A 29 -2.30 28.04 -13.41
CA GLN A 29 -1.99 26.68 -12.98
C GLN A 29 -0.49 26.53 -13.17
N GLY A 30 0.29 26.65 -12.09
CA GLY A 30 1.73 26.64 -12.17
C GLY A 30 2.18 25.40 -12.92
N ASN A 31 3.26 25.51 -13.71
CA ASN A 31 3.86 24.44 -14.50
C ASN A 31 4.38 23.29 -13.61
N TRP A 32 3.53 22.65 -12.81
CA TRP A 32 3.93 21.55 -11.96
C TRP A 32 4.37 20.36 -12.83
N PRO A 33 5.56 19.79 -12.57
CA PRO A 33 6.54 20.17 -11.55
C PRO A 33 7.52 21.29 -11.99
N THR A 34 7.80 22.24 -11.09
CA THR A 34 8.75 23.36 -11.26
C THR A 34 9.97 23.21 -10.34
N GLY A 35 11.12 22.80 -10.88
CA GLY A 35 12.44 23.03 -10.28
C GLY A 35 12.73 22.40 -8.91
N LYS A 36 11.83 21.55 -8.38
CA LYS A 36 12.00 20.82 -7.11
C LYS A 36 11.84 19.32 -7.35
N PRO A 37 12.70 18.46 -6.78
CA PRO A 37 12.49 17.03 -6.79
C PRO A 37 11.15 16.63 -6.15
N ILE A 38 10.54 15.57 -6.65
CA ILE A 38 9.43 14.88 -5.99
C ILE A 38 10.02 13.82 -5.07
N THR A 39 9.69 13.86 -3.78
CA THR A 39 10.02 12.80 -2.82
C THR A 39 8.97 11.70 -2.90
N TYR A 40 9.39 10.50 -3.27
CA TYR A 40 8.61 9.28 -3.14
C TYR A 40 8.94 8.60 -1.81
N LEU A 41 8.10 8.87 -0.82
CA LEU A 41 8.22 8.29 0.51
C LEU A 41 7.80 6.82 0.49
N VAL A 42 8.71 5.93 0.90
CA VAL A 42 8.47 4.50 1.03
C VAL A 42 8.41 4.16 2.52
N PRO A 43 7.26 3.75 3.07
CA PRO A 43 7.10 3.54 4.51
C PRO A 43 7.69 2.20 5.02
N PHE A 44 8.65 1.63 4.29
CA PHE A 44 9.30 0.36 4.59
C PHE A 44 10.82 0.43 4.31
N PRO A 45 11.63 -0.44 4.95
CA PRO A 45 13.06 -0.54 4.67
C PRO A 45 13.37 -0.86 3.19
N PRO A 46 14.58 -0.52 2.70
CA PRO A 46 15.02 -0.88 1.37
C PRO A 46 15.01 -2.40 1.10
N GLY A 47 14.79 -2.78 -0.16
CA GLY A 47 14.81 -4.18 -0.61
C GLY A 47 13.52 -4.97 -0.34
N GLY A 48 12.53 -4.38 0.32
CA GLY A 48 11.18 -4.94 0.44
C GLY A 48 10.31 -4.69 -0.81
N ASN A 49 9.08 -5.21 -0.79
CA ASN A 49 8.14 -5.09 -1.90
C ASN A 49 7.87 -3.62 -2.30
N THR A 50 7.53 -2.75 -1.33
CA THR A 50 7.20 -1.35 -1.60
C THR A 50 8.39 -0.56 -2.16
N ASP A 51 9.61 -0.82 -1.67
CA ASP A 51 10.84 -0.18 -2.18
C ASP A 51 11.13 -0.61 -3.62
N THR A 52 11.04 -1.90 -3.91
CA THR A 52 11.27 -2.44 -5.25
C THR A 52 10.28 -1.86 -6.26
N LEU A 53 8.99 -1.78 -5.91
CA LEU A 53 7.98 -1.14 -6.77
C LEU A 53 8.24 0.36 -6.94
N ALA A 54 8.58 1.06 -5.85
CA ALA A 54 8.93 2.47 -5.94
C ALA A 54 10.09 2.71 -6.92
N ARG A 55 11.13 1.86 -6.91
CA ARG A 55 12.26 1.93 -7.86
C ARG A 55 11.86 1.68 -9.31
N VAL A 56 10.94 0.73 -9.54
CA VAL A 56 10.40 0.45 -10.88
C VAL A 56 9.63 1.65 -11.43
N ILE A 57 8.94 2.41 -10.57
CA ILE A 57 8.13 3.55 -11.00
C ILE A 57 8.91 4.87 -11.04
N ALA A 58 9.78 5.12 -10.06
CA ALA A 58 10.40 6.43 -9.83
C ALA A 58 11.24 6.92 -11.01
N GLN A 59 12.08 6.05 -11.58
CA GLN A 59 12.96 6.46 -12.68
C GLN A 59 12.18 6.78 -13.97
N PRO A 60 11.25 5.93 -14.46
CA PRO A 60 10.37 6.28 -15.57
C PRO A 60 9.51 7.53 -15.30
N LEU A 61 8.97 7.66 -14.07
CA LEU A 61 8.16 8.81 -13.69
C LEU A 61 8.97 10.10 -13.70
N SER A 62 10.21 10.05 -13.24
CA SER A 62 11.14 11.17 -13.28
C SER A 62 11.37 11.65 -14.72
N LYS A 63 11.58 10.72 -15.66
CA LYS A 63 11.71 11.03 -17.08
C LYS A 63 10.42 11.62 -17.67
N ALA A 64 9.27 11.05 -17.34
CA ALA A 64 7.97 11.49 -17.86
C ALA A 64 7.54 12.87 -17.34
N LEU A 65 7.96 13.22 -16.13
CA LEU A 65 7.68 14.52 -15.50
C LEU A 65 8.79 15.56 -15.73
N GLY A 66 9.95 15.16 -16.27
CA GLY A 66 11.09 16.04 -16.45
C GLY A 66 11.66 16.59 -15.12
N THR A 67 11.41 15.89 -14.01
CA THR A 67 11.81 16.29 -12.66
C THR A 67 12.30 15.07 -11.87
N PRO A 68 13.38 15.17 -11.07
CA PRO A 68 13.85 14.06 -10.25
C PRO A 68 12.76 13.51 -9.33
N VAL A 69 12.58 12.18 -9.31
CA VAL A 69 11.76 11.48 -8.30
C VAL A 69 12.72 10.71 -7.40
N VAL A 70 12.84 11.16 -6.15
CA VAL A 70 13.81 10.63 -5.18
C VAL A 70 13.11 9.75 -4.17
N ILE A 71 13.60 8.53 -3.97
CA ILE A 71 13.01 7.59 -3.01
C ILE A 71 13.59 7.84 -1.62
N GLU A 72 12.71 7.96 -0.62
CA GLU A 72 13.08 8.05 0.79
C GLU A 72 12.41 6.94 1.60
N ASN A 73 13.19 6.02 2.16
CA ASN A 73 12.68 4.95 3.00
C ASN A 73 12.52 5.43 4.46
N LYS A 74 11.29 5.41 4.99
CA LYS A 74 10.95 5.70 6.39
C LYS A 74 10.12 4.56 6.99
N GLY A 75 10.80 3.46 7.33
CA GLY A 75 10.18 2.25 7.87
C GLY A 75 9.71 2.35 9.33
N GLY A 76 8.75 1.50 9.71
CA GLY A 76 8.34 1.29 11.10
C GLY A 76 6.84 1.00 11.26
N ALA A 77 6.47 0.16 12.23
CA ALA A 77 5.10 -0.14 12.64
C ALA A 77 4.14 -0.47 11.47
N GLY A 78 4.50 -1.44 10.62
CA GLY A 78 3.68 -1.83 9.47
C GLY A 78 3.46 -0.69 8.45
N GLY A 79 4.37 0.28 8.40
CA GLY A 79 4.30 1.44 7.51
C GLY A 79 3.62 2.67 8.11
N SER A 80 3.20 2.62 9.37
CA SER A 80 2.55 3.75 10.03
C SER A 80 3.46 4.96 10.18
N VAL A 81 4.75 4.76 10.46
CA VAL A 81 5.71 5.87 10.67
C VAL A 81 5.87 6.72 9.40
N GLY A 82 6.19 6.09 8.27
CA GLY A 82 6.31 6.79 6.99
C GLY A 82 4.98 7.41 6.54
N SER A 83 3.87 6.71 6.75
CA SER A 83 2.54 7.24 6.39
C SER A 83 2.19 8.49 7.20
N ALA A 84 2.46 8.51 8.52
CA ALA A 84 2.25 9.68 9.36
C ALA A 84 3.09 10.90 8.93
N ILE A 85 4.32 10.66 8.43
CA ILE A 85 5.17 11.72 7.86
C ILE A 85 4.54 12.29 6.58
N ALA A 86 4.14 11.41 5.63
CA ALA A 86 3.49 11.85 4.39
C ALA A 86 2.15 12.57 4.63
N ALA A 87 1.37 12.13 5.63
CA ALA A 87 0.10 12.77 6.00
C ALA A 87 0.26 14.24 6.42
N ARG A 88 1.45 14.64 6.89
CA ARG A 88 1.77 16.01 7.33
C ARG A 88 2.55 16.80 6.28
N ALA A 89 2.90 16.19 5.15
CA ALA A 89 3.63 16.86 4.09
C ALA A 89 2.73 17.90 3.38
N PRO A 90 3.32 18.95 2.77
CA PRO A 90 2.57 19.90 1.96
C PRO A 90 1.80 19.22 0.82
N ALA A 91 0.56 19.65 0.59
CA ALA A 91 -0.30 19.13 -0.45
C ALA A 91 0.00 19.75 -1.83
N ASP A 92 1.28 19.91 -2.16
CA ASP A 92 1.77 20.63 -3.36
C ASP A 92 2.25 19.70 -4.48
N GLY A 93 2.12 18.39 -4.29
CA GLY A 93 2.50 17.37 -5.28
C GLY A 93 3.97 16.96 -5.26
N TYR A 94 4.83 17.55 -4.42
CA TYR A 94 6.24 17.16 -4.34
C TYR A 94 6.52 16.07 -3.31
N THR A 95 5.49 15.59 -2.60
CA THR A 95 5.57 14.37 -1.80
C THR A 95 4.49 13.40 -2.25
N ILE A 96 4.91 12.18 -2.59
CA ILE A 96 4.02 11.04 -2.83
C ILE A 96 4.42 9.88 -1.91
N LEU A 97 3.49 8.99 -1.62
CA LEU A 97 3.64 7.91 -0.65
C LEU A 97 3.35 6.55 -1.29
N GLY A 98 4.18 5.56 -0.98
CA GLY A 98 3.95 4.15 -1.28
C GLY A 98 3.00 3.55 -0.27
N GLY A 99 1.70 3.69 -0.50
CA GLY A 99 0.67 3.12 0.33
C GLY A 99 0.54 1.61 0.15
N THR A 100 0.17 0.93 1.23
CA THR A 100 -0.02 -0.52 1.26
C THR A 100 -1.34 -0.84 1.93
N ILE A 101 -1.84 -2.06 1.74
CA ILE A 101 -2.98 -2.58 2.52
C ILE A 101 -2.78 -2.42 4.04
N SER A 102 -1.55 -2.57 4.51
CA SER A 102 -1.19 -2.41 5.93
C SER A 102 -1.48 -0.98 6.40
N SER A 103 -0.85 0.01 5.76
CA SER A 103 -0.96 1.42 6.16
C SER A 103 -2.30 2.06 5.84
N HIS A 104 -2.97 1.63 4.76
CA HIS A 104 -4.15 2.33 4.25
C HIS A 104 -5.47 1.58 4.47
N ALA A 105 -5.45 0.37 5.04
CA ALA A 105 -6.66 -0.38 5.40
C ALA A 105 -6.62 -1.07 6.77
N ILE A 106 -5.50 -1.72 7.12
CA ILE A 106 -5.41 -2.56 8.33
C ILE A 106 -5.09 -1.75 9.59
N ASN A 107 -4.06 -0.89 9.54
CA ASN A 107 -3.46 -0.29 10.74
C ASN A 107 -4.45 0.54 11.57
N VAL A 108 -5.44 1.17 10.93
CA VAL A 108 -6.47 1.98 11.61
C VAL A 108 -7.37 1.17 12.55
N SER A 109 -7.53 -0.12 12.29
CA SER A 109 -8.31 -1.03 13.14
C SER A 109 -7.42 -1.85 14.08
N LEU A 110 -6.12 -1.89 13.80
CA LEU A 110 -5.17 -2.76 14.50
C LEU A 110 -4.43 -2.03 15.64
N TYR A 111 -3.99 -0.80 15.39
CA TYR A 111 -3.28 0.01 16.38
C TYR A 111 -4.29 0.85 17.17
N ALA A 112 -4.19 0.82 18.50
CA ALA A 112 -5.05 1.62 19.37
C ALA A 112 -4.86 3.14 19.15
N LYS A 113 -3.66 3.54 18.76
CA LYS A 113 -3.33 4.92 18.40
C LYS A 113 -2.61 4.94 17.05
N LEU A 114 -3.23 5.60 16.09
CA LEU A 114 -2.65 5.86 14.76
C LEU A 114 -2.59 7.38 14.54
N ASP A 115 -1.41 7.88 14.15
CA ASP A 115 -1.16 9.33 14.02
C ASP A 115 -1.61 9.92 12.67
N TYR A 116 -2.47 9.21 11.95
CA TYR A 116 -3.12 9.65 10.70
C TYR A 116 -4.44 8.90 10.48
N ASP A 117 -5.34 9.47 9.70
CA ASP A 117 -6.55 8.80 9.20
C ASP A 117 -6.26 8.33 7.77
N PRO A 118 -6.30 7.01 7.47
CA PRO A 118 -5.88 6.51 6.16
C PRO A 118 -6.76 7.02 5.01
N VAL A 119 -8.00 7.43 5.27
CA VAL A 119 -8.93 7.91 4.24
C VAL A 119 -8.89 9.44 4.15
N LYS A 120 -8.83 10.15 5.28
CA LYS A 120 -8.89 11.62 5.31
C LYS A 120 -7.54 12.30 5.12
N SER A 121 -6.44 11.63 5.44
CA SER A 121 -5.09 12.22 5.37
C SER A 121 -4.44 12.10 3.99
N PHE A 122 -5.07 11.41 3.04
CA PHE A 122 -4.48 11.12 1.73
C PHE A 122 -5.44 11.32 0.57
N THR A 123 -4.85 11.61 -0.59
CA THR A 123 -5.49 11.64 -1.89
C THR A 123 -5.00 10.41 -2.69
N PRO A 124 -5.87 9.47 -3.10
CA PRO A 124 -5.46 8.33 -3.92
C PRO A 124 -4.93 8.80 -5.29
N VAL A 125 -3.89 8.14 -5.80
CA VAL A 125 -3.28 8.47 -7.09
C VAL A 125 -3.34 7.31 -8.06
N ALA A 126 -2.73 6.16 -7.74
CA ALA A 126 -2.67 5.03 -8.66
C ALA A 126 -2.47 3.71 -7.95
N MET A 127 -3.17 2.67 -8.39
CA MET A 127 -2.94 1.30 -7.92
C MET A 127 -1.82 0.66 -8.73
N LEU A 128 -0.70 0.33 -8.08
CA LEU A 128 0.44 -0.27 -8.78
C LEU A 128 0.21 -1.77 -9.02
N GLY A 129 -0.43 -2.43 -8.07
CA GLY A 129 -0.90 -3.79 -8.23
C GLY A 129 -1.28 -4.47 -6.93
N SER A 130 -1.85 -5.66 -7.06
CA SER A 130 -2.20 -6.55 -5.96
C SER A 130 -1.69 -7.95 -6.24
N GLY A 131 -1.39 -8.72 -5.21
CA GLY A 131 -0.94 -10.09 -5.37
C GLY A 131 -1.08 -10.87 -4.07
N PRO A 132 -1.16 -12.20 -4.14
CA PRO A 132 -1.16 -13.03 -2.96
C PRO A 132 0.20 -13.06 -2.28
N LEU A 133 0.17 -13.53 -1.03
CA LEU A 133 1.32 -14.05 -0.32
C LEU A 133 1.43 -15.58 -0.53
N VAL A 134 2.64 -16.08 -0.41
CA VAL A 134 3.02 -17.49 -0.43
C VAL A 134 3.44 -17.88 0.98
N LEU A 135 2.82 -18.91 1.53
CA LEU A 135 3.30 -19.59 2.74
C LEU A 135 4.51 -20.43 2.37
N VAL A 136 5.64 -20.17 3.03
CA VAL A 136 6.89 -20.91 2.82
C VAL A 136 7.47 -21.41 4.14
N VAL A 137 8.22 -22.50 4.06
CA VAL A 137 9.01 -23.10 5.14
C VAL A 137 10.45 -23.29 4.66
N PRO A 138 11.45 -23.47 5.55
CA PRO A 138 12.79 -23.88 5.12
C PRO A 138 12.74 -25.17 4.30
N ALA A 139 13.60 -25.31 3.28
CA ALA A 139 13.60 -26.51 2.44
C ALA A 139 13.91 -27.80 3.22
N SER A 140 14.66 -27.71 4.31
CA SER A 140 14.95 -28.80 5.24
C SER A 140 13.79 -29.15 6.18
N SER A 141 12.73 -28.32 6.23
CA SER A 141 11.57 -28.55 7.09
C SER A 141 10.88 -29.88 6.74
N PRO A 142 10.36 -30.62 7.73
CA PRO A 142 9.57 -31.81 7.47
C PRO A 142 8.18 -31.48 6.88
N TYR A 143 7.73 -30.22 6.94
CA TYR A 143 6.41 -29.81 6.46
C TYR A 143 6.38 -29.71 4.94
N LYS A 144 5.48 -30.44 4.28
CA LYS A 144 5.35 -30.47 2.82
C LYS A 144 4.01 -29.94 2.34
N THR A 145 3.01 -29.93 3.20
CA THR A 145 1.64 -29.52 2.90
C THR A 145 1.10 -28.56 3.97
N LEU A 146 0.00 -27.87 3.66
CA LEU A 146 -0.69 -27.06 4.66
C LEU A 146 -1.16 -27.91 5.85
N ALA A 147 -1.63 -29.14 5.60
CA ALA A 147 -2.03 -30.07 6.64
C ALA A 147 -0.88 -30.39 7.61
N ASP A 148 0.35 -30.57 7.11
CA ASP A 148 1.53 -30.77 7.97
C ASP A 148 1.79 -29.57 8.88
N VAL A 149 1.71 -28.36 8.31
CA VAL A 149 1.89 -27.10 9.05
C VAL A 149 0.84 -26.97 10.16
N LEU A 150 -0.43 -27.19 9.83
CA LEU A 150 -1.53 -27.10 10.80
C LEU A 150 -1.41 -28.17 11.89
N ALA A 151 -1.11 -29.42 11.53
CA ALA A 151 -0.94 -30.50 12.48
C ALA A 151 0.25 -30.26 13.42
N ALA A 152 1.40 -29.82 12.87
CA ALA A 152 2.58 -29.52 13.65
C ALA A 152 2.36 -28.33 14.61
N SER A 153 1.69 -27.27 14.14
CA SER A 153 1.38 -26.12 14.97
C SER A 153 0.40 -26.47 16.09
N LYS A 154 -0.61 -27.29 15.81
CA LYS A 154 -1.52 -27.84 16.82
C LYS A 154 -0.78 -28.69 17.87
N ALA A 155 0.16 -29.54 17.45
CA ALA A 155 0.98 -30.33 18.37
C ALA A 155 1.88 -29.46 19.26
N LYS A 156 2.35 -28.32 18.75
CA LYS A 156 3.16 -27.34 19.49
C LYS A 156 2.33 -26.28 20.24
N ALA A 157 0.99 -26.40 20.30
CA ALA A 157 0.12 -25.34 20.82
C ALA A 157 0.44 -24.90 22.26
N ALA A 158 0.90 -25.82 23.11
CA ALA A 158 1.34 -25.52 24.48
C ALA A 158 2.54 -24.56 24.55
N ALA A 159 3.39 -24.56 23.51
CA ALA A 159 4.53 -23.65 23.34
C ALA A 159 4.21 -22.45 22.42
N GLY A 160 2.93 -22.25 22.07
CA GLY A 160 2.49 -21.17 21.16
C GLY A 160 2.27 -21.59 19.71
N GLY A 161 2.59 -22.83 19.33
CA GLY A 161 2.49 -23.30 17.95
C GLY A 161 3.78 -23.08 17.15
N LEU A 162 3.70 -23.19 15.82
CA LEU A 162 4.79 -22.84 14.93
C LEU A 162 5.00 -21.33 14.91
N THR A 163 6.26 -20.94 14.81
CA THR A 163 6.69 -19.56 14.68
C THR A 163 6.61 -19.11 13.22
N SER A 164 6.12 -17.89 12.99
CA SER A 164 6.01 -17.31 11.64
C SER A 164 6.58 -15.91 11.58
N ALA A 165 7.55 -15.72 10.68
CA ALA A 165 8.22 -14.44 10.52
C ALA A 165 7.34 -13.49 9.70
N SER A 166 7.47 -12.20 9.98
CA SER A 166 6.88 -11.15 9.14
C SER A 166 7.81 -9.95 9.00
N PRO A 167 7.57 -9.09 7.99
CA PRO A 167 8.27 -7.81 7.85
C PRO A 167 7.94 -6.77 8.92
N GLY A 168 7.06 -7.09 9.87
CA GLY A 168 6.68 -6.24 11.00
C GLY A 168 5.23 -6.46 11.43
N SER A 169 4.90 -6.01 12.63
CA SER A 169 3.53 -6.10 13.15
C SER A 169 2.56 -5.28 12.31
N GLY A 170 1.46 -5.91 11.93
CA GLY A 170 0.36 -5.31 11.16
C GLY A 170 0.54 -5.31 9.65
N THR A 171 1.60 -5.93 9.13
CA THR A 171 1.69 -6.16 7.68
C THR A 171 0.67 -7.19 7.23
N SER A 172 0.39 -7.25 5.93
CA SER A 172 -0.41 -8.33 5.34
C SER A 172 0.18 -9.72 5.63
N ASN A 173 1.49 -9.85 5.79
CA ASN A 173 2.14 -11.10 6.19
C ASN A 173 1.69 -11.55 7.58
N HIS A 174 1.66 -10.62 8.55
CA HIS A 174 1.13 -10.87 9.88
C HIS A 174 -0.36 -11.20 9.81
N MET A 175 -1.15 -10.41 9.07
CA MET A 175 -2.59 -10.65 8.97
C MET A 175 -2.94 -11.99 8.28
N ALA A 176 -2.11 -12.48 7.36
CA ALA A 176 -2.32 -13.80 6.76
C ALA A 176 -2.13 -14.93 7.77
N LEU A 177 -1.15 -14.81 8.67
CA LEU A 177 -0.95 -15.73 9.79
C LEU A 177 -2.16 -15.74 10.71
N GLU A 178 -2.59 -14.56 11.15
CA GLU A 178 -3.70 -14.39 12.08
C GLU A 178 -5.02 -14.89 11.48
N LEU A 179 -5.26 -14.62 10.19
CA LEU A 179 -6.43 -15.12 9.49
C LEU A 179 -6.41 -16.65 9.37
N LEU A 180 -5.26 -17.25 9.07
CA LEU A 180 -5.12 -18.71 9.03
C LEU A 180 -5.38 -19.31 10.42
N GLY A 181 -4.80 -18.73 11.47
CA GLY A 181 -5.01 -19.19 12.84
C GLY A 181 -6.48 -19.08 13.28
N TYR A 182 -7.12 -17.95 12.97
CA TYR A 182 -8.54 -17.74 13.24
C TYR A 182 -9.44 -18.75 12.52
N GLN A 183 -9.22 -18.97 11.23
CA GLN A 183 -10.06 -19.84 10.41
C GLN A 183 -9.92 -21.32 10.79
N THR A 184 -8.69 -21.74 11.14
CA THR A 184 -8.37 -23.14 11.47
C THR A 184 -8.53 -23.46 12.96
N GLY A 185 -8.61 -22.45 13.82
CA GLY A 185 -8.51 -22.60 15.27
C GLY A 185 -7.12 -23.02 15.76
N VAL A 186 -6.11 -23.00 14.89
CA VAL A 186 -4.73 -23.38 15.21
C VAL A 186 -3.95 -22.16 15.69
N LYS A 187 -3.24 -22.33 16.80
CA LYS A 187 -2.37 -21.27 17.34
C LYS A 187 -1.06 -21.20 16.56
N PHE A 188 -0.58 -19.99 16.30
CA PHE A 188 0.75 -19.70 15.79
C PHE A 188 1.40 -18.61 16.64
N THR A 189 2.74 -18.54 16.59
CA THR A 189 3.51 -17.46 17.23
C THR A 189 4.05 -16.53 16.15
N HIS A 190 3.64 -15.26 16.19
CA HIS A 190 4.17 -14.22 15.31
C HIS A 190 5.55 -13.76 15.77
N VAL A 191 6.50 -13.63 14.84
CA VAL A 191 7.84 -13.08 15.07
C VAL A 191 8.06 -11.87 14.15
N PRO A 192 7.97 -10.62 14.65
CA PRO A 192 8.13 -9.43 13.82
C PRO A 192 9.61 -9.09 13.56
N TYR A 193 9.92 -8.76 12.30
CA TYR A 193 11.23 -8.22 11.89
C TYR A 193 11.10 -6.79 11.39
N LYS A 194 12.25 -6.14 11.13
CA LYS A 194 12.33 -4.84 10.46
C LYS A 194 12.43 -5.02 8.93
N GLY A 195 11.39 -5.57 8.32
CA GLY A 195 11.33 -5.84 6.87
C GLY A 195 11.54 -7.30 6.47
N SER A 196 11.21 -7.63 5.22
CA SER A 196 11.26 -9.01 4.68
C SER A 196 12.68 -9.59 4.60
N GLY A 197 13.70 -8.74 4.39
CA GLY A 197 15.08 -9.18 4.19
C GLY A 197 15.63 -10.00 5.37
N PRO A 198 15.65 -9.45 6.61
CA PRO A 198 16.04 -10.22 7.79
C PRO A 198 15.10 -11.42 8.05
N ALA A 199 13.78 -11.23 7.90
CA ALA A 199 12.79 -12.29 8.14
C ALA A 199 13.03 -13.55 7.29
N VAL A 200 13.29 -13.38 5.99
CA VAL A 200 13.48 -14.52 5.08
C VAL A 200 14.79 -15.25 5.36
N GLN A 201 15.85 -14.55 5.82
CA GLN A 201 17.09 -15.22 6.20
C GLN A 201 16.91 -16.13 7.42
N ASP A 202 16.16 -15.68 8.42
CA ASP A 202 15.93 -16.48 9.64
C ASP A 202 15.04 -17.69 9.37
N VAL A 203 14.09 -17.59 8.44
CA VAL A 203 13.32 -18.75 7.95
C VAL A 203 14.21 -19.71 7.17
N ILE A 204 15.07 -19.22 6.27
CA ILE A 204 16.03 -20.07 5.54
C ILE A 204 16.96 -20.80 6.53
N GLY A 205 17.42 -20.11 7.57
CA GLY A 205 18.28 -20.65 8.61
C GLY A 205 17.56 -21.52 9.65
N GLY A 206 16.24 -21.69 9.55
CA GLY A 206 15.44 -22.49 10.48
C GLY A 206 15.29 -21.91 11.88
N GLN A 207 15.59 -20.63 12.07
CA GLN A 207 15.37 -19.91 13.34
C GLN A 207 13.88 -19.61 13.56
N VAL A 208 13.13 -19.48 12.46
CA VAL A 208 11.67 -19.34 12.45
C VAL A 208 11.08 -20.41 11.52
N ASP A 209 9.99 -21.05 11.92
CA ASP A 209 9.47 -22.25 11.25
C ASP A 209 8.92 -21.95 9.84
N MET A 210 8.31 -20.78 9.64
CA MET A 210 7.64 -20.41 8.40
C MET A 210 7.54 -18.90 8.20
N MET A 211 7.06 -18.47 7.03
CA MET A 211 6.55 -17.11 6.82
C MET A 211 5.53 -17.08 5.69
N PHE A 212 4.70 -16.04 5.68
CA PHE A 212 3.99 -15.60 4.49
C PHE A 212 4.77 -14.45 3.86
N ASP A 213 5.03 -14.47 2.56
CA ASP A 213 5.51 -13.27 1.85
C ASP A 213 5.21 -13.31 0.35
N THR A 214 5.43 -12.20 -0.34
CA THR A 214 5.17 -12.12 -1.79
C THR A 214 6.12 -13.02 -2.58
N ALA A 215 5.66 -13.47 -3.74
CA ALA A 215 6.50 -14.24 -4.67
C ALA A 215 7.77 -13.47 -5.08
N LEU A 216 7.75 -12.13 -5.08
CA LEU A 216 8.95 -11.31 -5.25
C LEU A 216 10.03 -11.61 -4.21
N VAL A 217 9.67 -11.74 -2.94
CA VAL A 217 10.62 -11.97 -1.85
C VAL A 217 11.06 -13.42 -1.82
N VAL A 218 10.11 -14.37 -1.83
CA VAL A 218 10.43 -15.78 -1.58
C VAL A 218 10.78 -16.55 -2.85
N GLY A 219 10.34 -16.09 -4.03
CA GLY A 219 10.52 -16.76 -5.31
C GLY A 219 11.97 -17.12 -5.63
N PRO A 220 12.93 -16.19 -5.54
CA PRO A 220 14.35 -16.51 -5.76
C PRO A 220 14.89 -17.59 -4.81
N HIS A 221 14.42 -17.62 -3.56
CA HIS A 221 14.84 -18.60 -2.56
C HIS A 221 14.18 -19.97 -2.76
N VAL A 222 12.94 -19.98 -3.27
CA VAL A 222 12.26 -21.20 -3.71
C VAL A 222 12.98 -21.81 -4.91
N GLN A 223 13.32 -21.00 -5.92
CA GLN A 223 14.07 -21.45 -7.10
C GLN A 223 15.46 -21.97 -6.75
N ALA A 224 16.13 -21.34 -5.77
CA ALA A 224 17.41 -21.80 -5.26
C ALA A 224 17.33 -23.02 -4.32
N GLY A 225 16.15 -23.58 -4.08
CA GLY A 225 15.94 -24.75 -3.22
C GLY A 225 16.19 -24.48 -1.72
N LYS A 226 16.17 -23.22 -1.29
CA LYS A 226 16.37 -22.82 0.11
C LYS A 226 15.06 -22.77 0.90
N LEU A 227 13.96 -22.49 0.23
CA LEU A 227 12.61 -22.48 0.79
C LEU A 227 11.70 -23.45 0.02
N ARG A 228 10.72 -24.02 0.71
CA ARG A 228 9.62 -24.78 0.10
C ARG A 228 8.33 -23.96 0.16
N PRO A 229 7.66 -23.71 -0.98
CA PRO A 229 6.33 -23.13 -0.98
C PRO A 229 5.30 -24.19 -0.58
N ILE A 230 4.38 -23.82 0.32
CA ILE A 230 3.34 -24.70 0.86
C ILE A 230 1.98 -24.39 0.22
N ALA A 231 1.60 -23.11 0.21
CA ALA A 231 0.33 -22.67 -0.34
C ALA A 231 0.35 -21.18 -0.70
N VAL A 232 -0.54 -20.76 -1.60
CA VAL A 232 -0.79 -19.34 -1.90
C VAL A 232 -2.10 -18.87 -1.26
N THR A 233 -2.14 -17.60 -0.87
CA THR A 233 -3.26 -16.99 -0.11
C THR A 233 -4.42 -16.50 -0.97
N SER A 234 -4.26 -16.44 -2.30
CA SER A 234 -5.32 -16.06 -3.24
C SER A 234 -6.31 -17.18 -3.49
N SER A 235 -7.50 -16.83 -3.96
CA SER A 235 -8.52 -17.76 -4.46
C SER A 235 -8.07 -18.60 -5.68
N ARG A 236 -7.01 -18.20 -6.39
CA ARG A 236 -6.43 -18.94 -7.53
C ARG A 236 -4.92 -19.09 -7.36
N ARG A 237 -4.35 -20.14 -7.96
CA ARG A 237 -2.89 -20.36 -7.98
C ARG A 237 -2.16 -19.24 -8.69
N LEU A 238 -0.90 -19.03 -8.32
CA LEU A 238 -0.01 -18.12 -9.03
C LEU A 238 0.50 -18.77 -10.31
N GLU A 239 0.49 -18.04 -11.44
CA GLU A 239 1.08 -18.51 -12.70
C GLU A 239 2.57 -18.86 -12.56
N SER A 240 3.29 -18.13 -11.70
CA SER A 240 4.71 -18.37 -11.42
C SER A 240 4.96 -19.58 -10.52
N LEU A 241 3.92 -20.12 -9.88
CA LEU A 241 3.97 -21.28 -8.98
C LEU A 241 2.74 -22.19 -9.22
N PRO A 242 2.57 -22.74 -10.43
CA PRO A 242 1.34 -23.43 -10.82
C PRO A 242 1.08 -24.73 -10.03
N ASP A 243 2.15 -25.34 -9.51
CA ASP A 243 2.08 -26.57 -8.72
C ASP A 243 1.77 -26.32 -7.24
N VAL A 244 1.85 -25.06 -6.78
CA VAL A 244 1.58 -24.69 -5.40
C VAL A 244 0.08 -24.44 -5.24
N PRO A 245 -0.62 -25.21 -4.39
CA PRO A 245 -2.07 -25.06 -4.21
C PRO A 245 -2.42 -23.73 -3.54
N THR A 246 -3.67 -23.32 -3.64
CA THR A 246 -4.19 -22.27 -2.77
C THR A 246 -4.47 -22.82 -1.36
N ILE A 247 -4.55 -21.95 -0.36
CA ILE A 247 -4.98 -22.34 0.98
C ILE A 247 -6.41 -22.91 0.95
N ALA A 248 -7.28 -22.36 0.10
CA ALA A 248 -8.64 -22.85 -0.11
C ALA A 248 -8.68 -24.25 -0.75
N GLU A 249 -7.83 -24.53 -1.74
CA GLU A 249 -7.67 -25.87 -2.34
C GLU A 249 -7.08 -26.87 -1.33
N ALA A 250 -6.26 -26.38 -0.39
CA ALA A 250 -5.60 -27.19 0.63
C ALA A 250 -6.45 -27.47 1.89
N GLY A 251 -7.75 -27.09 1.88
CA GLY A 251 -8.72 -27.47 2.91
C GLY A 251 -9.47 -26.29 3.55
N GLU A 252 -8.92 -25.08 3.48
CA GLU A 252 -9.46 -23.90 4.16
C GLU A 252 -10.37 -23.08 3.24
N LYS A 253 -11.54 -23.64 2.92
CA LYS A 253 -12.50 -23.05 1.96
C LYS A 253 -12.79 -21.57 2.27
N GLY A 254 -12.80 -20.75 1.22
CA GLY A 254 -13.10 -19.32 1.34
C GLY A 254 -11.92 -18.45 1.81
N PHE A 255 -10.74 -19.04 2.06
CA PHE A 255 -9.53 -18.26 2.29
C PHE A 255 -9.16 -17.50 1.01
N ASP A 256 -9.23 -16.17 1.06
CA ASP A 256 -8.77 -15.29 -0.01
C ASP A 256 -8.21 -13.99 0.59
N MET A 257 -6.90 -13.84 0.46
CA MET A 257 -6.20 -12.68 0.94
C MET A 257 -5.14 -12.24 -0.06
N GLY A 258 -5.26 -11.00 -0.51
CA GLY A 258 -4.26 -10.31 -1.29
C GLY A 258 -3.56 -9.23 -0.46
N SER A 259 -2.35 -8.89 -0.87
CA SER A 259 -1.68 -7.65 -0.52
C SER A 259 -1.74 -6.71 -1.70
N TRP A 260 -1.85 -5.41 -1.46
CA TRP A 260 -1.84 -4.41 -2.53
C TRP A 260 -0.92 -3.23 -2.22
N GLN A 261 -0.50 -2.58 -3.30
CA GLN A 261 0.45 -1.46 -3.31
C GLN A 261 -0.11 -0.37 -4.21
N ALA A 262 -0.13 0.85 -3.71
CA ALA A 262 -0.67 2.00 -4.39
C ALA A 262 0.13 3.27 -4.08
N VAL A 263 -0.03 4.28 -4.92
CA VAL A 263 0.54 5.61 -4.72
C VAL A 263 -0.55 6.53 -4.19
N PHE A 264 -0.20 7.29 -3.16
CA PHE A 264 -1.03 8.33 -2.57
C PHE A 264 -0.27 9.65 -2.53
N ALA A 265 -0.99 10.75 -2.44
CA ALA A 265 -0.45 12.08 -2.13
C ALA A 265 -1.10 12.60 -0.83
N PRO A 266 -0.55 13.64 -0.18
CA PRO A 266 -1.21 14.28 0.97
C PRO A 266 -2.63 14.76 0.61
N ALA A 267 -3.52 14.74 1.60
CA ALA A 267 -4.88 15.26 1.44
C ALA A 267 -4.87 16.71 0.95
N GLY A 268 -5.76 17.02 0.00
CA GLY A 268 -5.87 18.36 -0.57
C GLY A 268 -4.91 18.64 -1.74
N THR A 269 -4.14 17.64 -2.19
CA THR A 269 -3.29 17.80 -3.38
C THR A 269 -4.17 18.15 -4.59
N PRO A 270 -3.89 19.23 -5.34
CA PRO A 270 -4.74 19.69 -6.43
C PRO A 270 -5.05 18.60 -7.47
N LYS A 271 -6.32 18.51 -7.87
CA LYS A 271 -6.79 17.52 -8.85
C LYS A 271 -5.94 17.45 -10.13
N PRO A 272 -5.53 18.57 -10.76
CA PRO A 272 -4.67 18.50 -11.96
C PRO A 272 -3.33 17.79 -11.74
N ILE A 273 -2.75 17.90 -10.53
CA ILE A 273 -1.50 17.20 -10.16
C ILE A 273 -1.77 15.71 -10.01
N VAL A 274 -2.85 15.34 -9.30
CA VAL A 274 -3.27 13.94 -9.12
C VAL A 274 -3.54 13.28 -10.47
N ASP A 275 -4.28 13.96 -11.35
CA ASP A 275 -4.59 13.47 -12.70
C ASP A 275 -3.31 13.28 -13.51
N ARG A 276 -2.35 14.22 -13.43
CA ARG A 276 -1.06 14.11 -14.12
C ARG A 276 -0.23 12.94 -13.58
N LEU A 277 -0.12 12.80 -12.26
CA LEU A 277 0.58 11.67 -11.62
C LEU A 277 -0.05 10.33 -12.02
N HIS A 278 -1.37 10.24 -11.92
CA HIS A 278 -2.12 9.04 -12.30
C HIS A 278 -1.85 8.67 -13.76
N ALA A 279 -2.02 9.62 -14.69
CA ALA A 279 -1.83 9.36 -16.11
C ALA A 279 -0.42 8.86 -16.43
N GLU A 280 0.62 9.48 -15.88
CA GLU A 280 1.99 9.04 -16.13
C GLU A 280 2.32 7.70 -15.46
N ILE A 281 1.86 7.47 -14.23
CA ILE A 281 2.04 6.17 -13.54
C ILE A 281 1.33 5.05 -14.31
N MET A 282 0.10 5.27 -14.78
CA MET A 282 -0.64 4.27 -15.54
C MET A 282 0.02 3.94 -16.88
N LYS A 283 0.57 4.94 -17.59
CA LYS A 283 1.38 4.70 -18.80
C LYS A 283 2.61 3.85 -18.49
N ILE A 284 3.32 4.16 -17.40
CA ILE A 284 4.51 3.41 -16.96
C ILE A 284 4.13 1.97 -16.64
N VAL A 285 3.08 1.76 -15.84
CA VAL A 285 2.57 0.43 -15.47
C VAL A 285 2.19 -0.37 -16.72
N ALA A 286 1.62 0.26 -17.75
CA ALA A 286 1.24 -0.41 -18.99
C ALA A 286 2.42 -0.79 -19.90
N THR A 287 3.64 -0.32 -19.63
CA THR A 287 4.80 -0.69 -20.46
C THR A 287 5.12 -2.17 -20.35
N PRO A 288 5.57 -2.85 -21.44
CA PRO A 288 5.92 -4.26 -21.39
C PRO A 288 6.97 -4.61 -20.33
N GLU A 289 7.95 -3.72 -20.12
CA GLU A 289 8.98 -3.92 -19.10
C GLU A 289 8.39 -3.97 -17.69
N VAL A 290 7.52 -3.01 -17.34
CA VAL A 290 6.91 -2.96 -16.01
C VAL A 290 5.90 -4.09 -15.83
N GLN A 291 5.10 -4.41 -16.85
CA GLN A 291 4.20 -5.57 -16.83
C GLN A 291 4.97 -6.88 -16.57
N ALA A 292 6.11 -7.09 -17.23
CA ALA A 292 6.96 -8.26 -17.00
C ALA A 292 7.50 -8.31 -15.57
N ARG A 293 7.95 -7.18 -15.02
CA ARG A 293 8.40 -7.10 -13.61
C ARG A 293 7.26 -7.41 -12.64
N LEU A 294 6.08 -6.81 -12.81
CA LEU A 294 4.91 -7.07 -11.97
C LEU A 294 4.48 -8.54 -12.03
N LYS A 295 4.47 -9.14 -13.22
CA LYS A 295 4.20 -10.58 -13.38
C LYS A 295 5.21 -11.43 -12.61
N ASN A 296 6.50 -11.13 -12.72
CA ASN A 296 7.55 -11.83 -11.97
C ASN A 296 7.39 -11.67 -10.45
N PHE A 297 6.80 -10.57 -10.00
CA PHE A 297 6.51 -10.31 -8.59
C PHE A 297 5.24 -11.02 -8.10
N GLY A 298 4.50 -11.70 -9.00
CA GLY A 298 3.20 -12.29 -8.70
C GLY A 298 2.11 -11.25 -8.48
N MET A 299 2.28 -10.05 -9.07
CA MET A 299 1.36 -8.93 -8.93
C MET A 299 0.56 -8.70 -10.21
N LEU A 300 -0.73 -8.43 -10.02
CA LEU A 300 -1.65 -8.03 -11.04
C LEU A 300 -1.84 -6.51 -10.96
N PRO A 301 -1.49 -5.76 -12.02
CA PRO A 301 -1.78 -4.33 -12.09
C PRO A 301 -3.29 -4.10 -12.16
N SER A 302 -3.72 -2.90 -11.74
CA SER A 302 -5.11 -2.46 -11.81
C SER A 302 -5.21 -1.22 -12.68
N GLN A 303 -6.34 -1.04 -13.35
CA GLN A 303 -6.66 0.17 -14.13
C GLN A 303 -7.64 1.10 -13.40
N MET A 304 -7.81 0.91 -12.09
CA MET A 304 -8.67 1.78 -11.27
C MET A 304 -8.26 3.24 -11.41
N THR A 305 -9.25 4.09 -11.66
CA THR A 305 -9.13 5.53 -11.51
C THR A 305 -8.81 5.91 -10.06
N PRO A 306 -8.33 7.14 -9.79
CA PRO A 306 -8.10 7.61 -8.42
C PRO A 306 -9.35 7.50 -7.53
N ALA A 307 -10.55 7.75 -8.10
CA ALA A 307 -11.81 7.66 -7.38
C ALA A 307 -12.15 6.20 -7.01
N GLU A 308 -12.02 5.27 -7.96
CA GLU A 308 -12.24 3.84 -7.71
C GLU A 308 -11.25 3.28 -6.70
N LEU A 309 -9.99 3.72 -6.73
CA LEU A 309 -9.00 3.36 -5.72
C LEU A 309 -9.42 3.87 -4.32
N GLY A 310 -9.97 5.08 -4.23
CA GLY A 310 -10.50 5.61 -2.98
C GLY A 310 -11.65 4.78 -2.42
N GLU A 311 -12.59 4.34 -3.27
CA GLU A 311 -13.68 3.46 -2.86
C GLU A 311 -13.19 2.05 -2.48
N TYR A 312 -12.25 1.51 -3.25
CA TYR A 312 -11.59 0.24 -2.93
C TYR A 312 -10.90 0.29 -1.56
N GLN A 313 -10.16 1.36 -1.28
CA GLN A 313 -9.50 1.56 0.01
C GLN A 313 -10.51 1.59 1.16
N LYS A 314 -11.61 2.35 1.04
CA LYS A 314 -12.64 2.42 2.09
C LYS A 314 -13.28 1.05 2.33
N ALA A 315 -13.55 0.29 1.28
CA ALA A 315 -14.09 -1.06 1.39
C ALA A 315 -13.11 -1.99 2.12
N GLU A 316 -11.81 -1.89 1.82
CA GLU A 316 -10.76 -2.65 2.50
C GLU A 316 -10.64 -2.27 3.99
N VAL A 317 -10.72 -0.98 4.35
CA VAL A 317 -10.76 -0.54 5.76
C VAL A 317 -11.92 -1.22 6.50
N VAL A 318 -13.12 -1.20 5.93
CA VAL A 318 -14.31 -1.80 6.54
C VAL A 318 -14.15 -3.32 6.67
N LYS A 319 -13.65 -3.98 5.62
CA LYS A 319 -13.41 -5.42 5.60
C LYS A 319 -12.43 -5.82 6.71
N TRP A 320 -11.27 -5.17 6.76
CA TRP A 320 -10.22 -5.52 7.72
C TRP A 320 -10.60 -5.17 9.16
N GLY A 321 -11.35 -4.08 9.38
CA GLY A 321 -11.89 -3.78 10.70
C GLY A 321 -12.80 -4.88 11.24
N LYS A 322 -13.64 -5.49 10.37
CA LYS A 322 -14.48 -6.63 10.74
C LYS A 322 -13.64 -7.88 11.05
N VAL A 323 -12.65 -8.19 10.20
CA VAL A 323 -11.76 -9.35 10.37
C VAL A 323 -10.97 -9.25 11.68
N ILE A 324 -10.30 -8.11 11.91
CA ILE A 324 -9.49 -7.87 13.12
C ILE A 324 -10.34 -8.01 14.38
N LYS A 325 -11.54 -7.40 14.38
CA LYS A 325 -12.46 -7.49 15.52
C LYS A 325 -12.96 -8.91 15.76
N ALA A 326 -13.34 -9.63 14.71
CA ALA A 326 -13.86 -11.00 14.81
C ALA A 326 -12.78 -11.99 15.29
N ALA A 327 -11.55 -11.83 14.78
CA ALA A 327 -10.41 -12.66 15.15
C ALA A 327 -9.73 -12.25 16.46
N GLY A 328 -10.13 -11.11 17.06
CA GLY A 328 -9.55 -10.61 18.31
C GLY A 328 -8.07 -10.23 18.17
N ILE A 329 -7.62 -9.89 16.96
CA ILE A 329 -6.21 -9.60 16.66
C ILE A 329 -5.83 -8.29 17.35
N LYS A 330 -4.71 -8.31 18.06
CA LYS A 330 -4.11 -7.14 18.70
C LYS A 330 -2.63 -7.09 18.38
N VAL A 331 -2.11 -5.89 18.20
CA VAL A 331 -0.67 -5.64 18.19
C VAL A 331 -0.31 -5.04 19.54
N GLU A 332 0.63 -5.67 20.23
CA GLU A 332 1.28 -5.14 21.43
C GLU A 332 2.36 -4.11 21.08
#